data_AF-A0A2S5MVY2-F1
#
_entry.id   AF-A0A2S5MVY2-F1
#
_cell.length_a   1.000
_cell.length_b   1.000
_cell.length_c   1.000
_cell.angle_alpha   90.00
_cell.angle_beta   90.00
_cell.angle_gamma   90.00
#
_symmetry.space_group_name_H-M   'P 1'
#
loop_
_entity.id
_entity.type
_entity.pdbx_description
1 polymer ?
#
loop_
_entity_poly.entity_id
_entity_poly.type
_entity_poly.pdbx_seq_one_letter_code
_entity_poly.pdbx_strand_id
1 'polypeptide(L)' 'MTSAAQSFINVGERTNVTGSAKFRKLIEAGDYQAALSVARQQVESGAQIIDVNMDEGLLDSEKAMTTFLNMIAS' A
#
# COMPACT_ATOMS: atom_id res chain seq x y z
N MET A 1 -1.07 -3.15 -33.82
CA MET A 1 0.32 -2.84 -33.43
C MET A 1 0.35 -2.77 -31.91
N THR A 2 0.56 -3.89 -31.22
CA THR A 2 0.83 -3.90 -29.78
C THR A 2 2.25 -3.35 -29.61
N SER A 3 2.34 -2.11 -29.15
CA SER A 3 3.64 -1.52 -28.80
C SER A 3 4.27 -2.38 -27.71
N ALA A 4 5.52 -2.77 -27.89
CA ALA A 4 6.35 -3.48 -26.90
C ALA A 4 6.74 -2.57 -25.70
N ALA A 5 5.81 -1.71 -25.24
CA ALA A 5 6.08 -0.59 -24.35
C ALA A 5 5.59 -0.79 -22.90
N GLN A 6 5.41 -2.03 -22.45
CA GLN A 6 5.20 -2.27 -21.02
C GLN A 6 5.97 -3.48 -20.53
N SER A 7 7.28 -3.49 -20.78
CA SER A 7 8.18 -4.52 -20.24
C SER A 7 8.60 -4.26 -18.80
N PHE A 8 8.35 -3.06 -18.25
CA PHE A 8 8.67 -2.73 -16.86
C PHE A 8 7.39 -2.44 -16.05
N ILE A 9 7.20 -3.22 -14.99
CA ILE A 9 6.09 -3.08 -14.04
C ILE A 9 6.65 -2.53 -12.73
N ASN A 10 6.29 -1.30 -12.39
CA ASN A 10 6.61 -0.69 -11.12
C ASN A 10 5.68 -1.26 -10.03
N VAL A 11 6.27 -1.82 -8.98
CA VAL A 11 5.57 -2.21 -7.77
C VAL A 11 5.82 -1.14 -6.71
N GLY A 12 4.76 -0.48 -6.24
CA GLY A 12 4.85 0.53 -5.19
C GLY A 12 5.05 -0.10 -3.82
N GLU A 13 6.16 0.22 -3.16
CA GLU A 13 6.61 -0.38 -1.88
C GLU A 13 6.18 0.38 -0.61
N ARG A 14 5.61 1.58 -0.72
CA ARG A 14 5.45 2.52 0.42
C ARG A 14 4.30 2.16 1.37
N THR A 15 3.46 1.20 1.00
CA THR A 15 2.37 0.60 1.78
C THR A 15 2.88 -0.56 2.63
N ASN A 16 3.99 -0.32 3.34
CA ASN A 16 4.73 -1.31 4.10
C ASN A 16 5.00 -0.78 5.52
N VAL A 17 4.43 -1.43 6.53
CA VAL A 17 4.56 -1.01 7.94
C VAL A 17 6.01 -1.07 8.43
N THR A 18 6.77 -2.06 8.01
CA THR A 18 8.19 -2.18 8.37
C THR A 18 9.06 -1.16 7.62
N GLY A 19 8.82 -0.98 6.31
CA GLY A 19 9.64 -0.17 5.41
C GLY A 19 9.30 1.33 5.35
N SER A 20 8.12 1.75 5.81
CA SER A 20 7.64 3.13 5.71
C SER A 20 7.20 3.69 7.06
N ALA A 21 8.03 4.57 7.64
CA ALA A 21 7.71 5.23 8.91
C ALA A 21 6.42 6.07 8.85
N LYS A 22 6.08 6.61 7.67
CA LYS A 22 4.82 7.32 7.47
C LYS A 22 3.65 6.34 7.51
N PHE A 23 3.71 5.26 6.74
CA PHE A 23 2.62 4.29 6.67
C PHE A 23 2.38 3.61 8.01
N ARG A 24 3.45 3.19 8.70
CA ARG A 24 3.37 2.63 10.05
C ARG A 24 2.57 3.50 11.02
N LYS A 25 2.90 4.80 11.12
CA LYS A 25 2.19 5.73 12.01
C LYS A 25 0.70 5.82 11.70
N LEU A 26 0.32 5.73 10.43
CA LEU A 26 -1.09 5.77 10.03
C LEU A 26 -1.82 4.49 10.42
N ILE A 27 -1.21 3.32 10.20
CA ILE A 27 -1.78 2.03 10.58
C ILE A 27 -1.88 1.88 12.10
N GLU A 28 -0.84 2.23 12.86
CA GLU A 28 -0.84 2.23 14.33
C GLU A 28 -1.90 3.19 14.91
N ALA A 29 -2.15 4.32 14.25
CA ALA A 29 -3.19 5.27 14.63
C ALA A 29 -4.60 4.87 14.16
N GLY A 30 -4.74 3.81 13.36
CA GLY A 30 -6.01 3.42 12.73
C GLY A 30 -6.50 4.38 11.66
N ASP A 31 -5.66 5.29 11.16
CA ASP A 31 -6.00 6.26 10.11
C ASP A 31 -5.84 5.65 8.71
N TYR A 32 -6.74 4.71 8.41
CA TYR A 32 -6.75 4.02 7.12
C TYR A 32 -7.10 4.95 5.95
N GLN A 33 -7.80 6.06 6.17
CA GLN A 33 -8.10 7.05 5.12
C GLN A 33 -6.84 7.78 4.65
N ALA A 34 -5.99 8.23 5.59
CA ALA A 34 -4.69 8.77 5.23
C ALA A 34 -3.78 7.67 4.63
N ALA A 35 -3.87 6.42 5.11
CA ALA A 35 -3.11 5.30 4.56
C ALA A 35 -3.47 5.01 3.09
N LEU A 36 -4.75 5.10 2.72
CA LEU A 36 -5.20 4.98 1.32
C LEU A 36 -4.58 6.04 0.42
N SER A 37 -4.33 7.25 0.96
CA SER A 37 -3.68 8.31 0.20
C SER A 37 -2.22 7.95 -0.13
N VAL A 38 -1.54 7.14 0.69
CA VAL A 38 -0.20 6.61 0.35
C VAL A 38 -0.27 5.66 -0.85
N ALA A 39 -1.25 4.75 -0.86
CA ALA A 39 -1.46 3.86 -2.01
C ALA A 39 -1.81 4.64 -3.28
N ARG A 40 -2.76 5.59 -3.20
CA ARG A 40 -3.18 6.44 -4.32
C ARG A 40 -2.02 7.23 -4.91
N GLN A 41 -1.21 7.87 -4.06
CA GLN A 41 -0.03 8.62 -4.51
C GLN A 41 0.97 7.76 -5.27
N GLN A 42 1.12 6.48 -4.92
CA GLN A 42 2.00 5.57 -5.66
C GLN A 42 1.45 5.27 -7.06
N VAL A 43 0.13 5.05 -7.19
CA VAL A 43 -0.53 4.88 -8.48
C VAL A 43 -0.39 6.14 -9.34
N GLU A 44 -0.66 7.30 -8.76
CA GLU A 44 -0.48 8.61 -9.43
C GLU A 44 0.98 8.86 -9.84
N SER A 45 1.94 8.27 -9.13
CA SER A 45 3.38 8.33 -9.43
C SER A 45 3.84 7.24 -10.42
N GLY A 46 2.93 6.41 -10.96
CA GLY A 46 3.23 5.41 -11.99
C GLY A 46 3.41 3.97 -11.50
N ALA A 47 3.10 3.66 -10.23
CA ALA A 47 3.02 2.29 -9.78
C ALA A 47 1.85 1.56 -10.44
N GLN A 48 2.11 0.40 -11.04
CA GLN A 48 1.09 -0.44 -11.67
C GLN A 48 0.55 -1.52 -10.72
N ILE A 49 1.37 -1.90 -9.74
CA ILE A 49 1.03 -2.82 -8.66
C ILE A 49 1.37 -2.12 -7.34
N ILE A 50 0.62 -2.40 -6.29
CA ILE A 50 0.91 -1.94 -4.93
C ILE A 50 1.26 -3.17 -4.08
N ASP A 51 2.45 -3.17 -3.49
CA ASP A 51 2.83 -4.15 -2.48
C ASP A 51 2.28 -3.71 -1.12
N VAL A 52 1.69 -4.63 -0.37
CA VAL A 52 1.11 -4.34 0.95
C VAL A 52 1.76 -5.23 1.99
N ASN A 53 2.36 -4.62 3.00
CA ASN A 53 2.93 -5.32 4.14
C ASN A 53 2.41 -4.69 5.43
N MET A 54 1.74 -5.51 6.24
CA MET A 54 1.15 -5.15 7.54
C MET A 54 1.85 -5.84 8.71
N ASP A 55 3.05 -6.38 8.51
CA ASP A 55 3.78 -7.10 9.55
C ASP A 55 4.47 -6.11 10.51
N GLU A 56 4.12 -6.22 11.78
CA GLU A 56 4.69 -5.50 12.93
C GLU A 56 4.40 -6.31 14.21
N GLY A 57 5.28 -6.25 15.22
CA GLY A 57 5.22 -7.16 16.38
C GLY A 57 4.03 -6.96 17.32
N LEU A 58 3.38 -5.79 17.32
CA LEU A 58 2.24 -5.45 18.17
C LEU A 58 0.93 -5.28 17.38
N LEU A 59 0.98 -5.40 16.04
CA LEU A 59 -0.16 -5.25 15.16
C LEU A 59 -0.85 -6.60 14.92
N ASP A 60 -2.18 -6.60 14.91
CA ASP A 60 -2.96 -7.70 14.32
C ASP A 60 -2.88 -7.59 12.78
N SER A 61 -1.82 -8.15 12.22
CA SER A 61 -1.47 -8.02 10.79
C SER A 61 -2.57 -8.52 9.86
N GLU A 62 -3.24 -9.64 10.20
CA GLU A 62 -4.30 -10.23 9.38
C GLU A 62 -5.52 -9.30 9.32
N LYS A 63 -5.94 -8.78 10.47
CA LYS A 63 -7.03 -7.81 10.54
C LYS A 63 -6.67 -6.49 9.84
N ALA A 64 -5.44 -6.01 10.01
CA ALA A 64 -4.99 -4.79 9.36
C ALA A 64 -4.95 -4.94 7.83
N MET A 65 -4.47 -6.07 7.34
CA MET A 65 -4.42 -6.43 5.92
C MET A 65 -5.83 -6.47 5.31
N THR A 66 -6.73 -7.26 5.91
CA THR A 66 -8.10 -7.39 5.42
C THR A 66 -8.85 -6.05 5.43
N THR A 67 -8.69 -5.26 6.50
CA THR A 67 -9.28 -3.91 6.59
C THR A 67 -8.79 -3.01 5.46
N PHE A 68 -7.48 -2.91 5.27
CA PHE A 68 -6.90 -2.02 4.27
C PHE A 68 -7.25 -2.43 2.84
N LEU A 69 -7.19 -3.73 2.51
CA LEU A 69 -7.53 -4.23 1.18
C LEU A 69 -9.02 -4.04 0.84
N ASN A 70 -9.91 -4.26 1.81
CA ASN A 70 -11.34 -3.99 1.61
C ASN A 70 -11.60 -2.51 1.34
N MET A 71 -10.90 -1.61 2.05
CA MET A 71 -11.00 -0.17 1.82
C MET A 71 -10.42 0.27 0.47
N ILE A 72 -9.39 -0.41 -0.06
CA ILE A 72 -8.89 -0.16 -1.42
C ILE A 72 -9.95 -0.53 -2.47
N ALA A 73 -10.73 -1.58 -2.22
CA ALA A 73 -11.75 -2.08 -3.14
C ALA A 73 -13.09 -1.32 -3.06
N SER A 74 -13.23 -0.39 -2.10
CA SER A 74 -14.44 0.41 -1.85
C SER A 74 -14.52 1.62 -2.77
#